data_AF-A0AA88U847-F1
#
_entry.id   AF-A0AA88U847-F1
#
_cell.length_a   1.000
_cell.length_b   1.000
_cell.length_c   1.000
_cell.angle_alpha   90.00
_cell.angle_beta   90.00
_cell.angle_gamma   90.00
#
_symmetry.space_group_name_H-M   'P 1'
#
loop_
_entity.id
_entity.type
_entity.pdbx_description
1 polymer ?
#
loop_
_entity_poly.entity_id
_entity_poly.type
_entity_poly.pdbx_seq_one_letter_code
_entity_poly.pdbx_strand_id
1 'polypeptide(L)'
;MKGDGPPSSLKSRHNSKKLNGVVNGVVVNGVKVVGGMKKKGGGDGLLGNASFMKWRSGDVLGVVRYHPVPCALALSLLFFMGVEYTLRMIPPSSQPFDLGFVATVHLHRLLASRPNLNTLLAGLNTVFVLIQTSYILWTWVIEGRPRATISALFMFTFRGILGYSTQLPLPEGFLGSGVDFPVGNVSFFLFYSGHVAASVIASLDMKRMQRWELAWMFDTLNILQVVRLLSTRGHYTIDLVVGIGAGILFDSLAGKYVESKKIADAKTNGTTYETFFTSLQQ
;
A
#
# COMPACT_ATOMS: atom_id res chain seq x y z
N MET A 1 37.56 3.71 37.43
CA MET A 1 36.29 3.40 38.13
C MET A 1 35.14 3.70 37.17
N LYS A 2 34.34 2.66 36.89
CA LYS A 2 32.97 2.62 36.34
C LYS A 2 32.61 3.50 35.12
N GLY A 3 32.41 2.82 33.99
CA GLY A 3 31.47 3.27 32.95
C GLY A 3 30.05 2.78 33.26
N ASP A 4 29.08 3.29 32.50
CA ASP A 4 27.75 2.71 32.33
C ASP A 4 27.25 3.03 30.91
N GLY A 5 26.89 1.96 30.20
CA GLY A 5 26.42 1.97 28.81
C GLY A 5 24.91 2.18 28.65
N PRO A 6 24.39 2.08 27.41
CA PRO A 6 23.00 2.41 27.08
C PRO A 6 22.03 1.27 27.45
N PRO A 7 20.77 1.56 27.85
CA PRO A 7 19.83 0.52 28.20
C PRO A 7 19.24 -0.15 26.95
N SER A 8 19.29 -1.48 27.02
CA SER A 8 18.97 -2.49 26.01
C SER A 8 17.48 -2.74 25.78
N SER A 9 17.20 -3.08 24.52
CA SER A 9 16.08 -3.85 23.95
C SER A 9 15.27 -4.75 24.92
N LEU A 10 13.94 -4.59 24.90
CA LEU A 10 12.97 -5.50 25.50
C LEU A 10 12.90 -6.81 24.70
N LYS A 11 13.44 -7.88 25.29
CA LYS A 11 13.31 -9.26 24.81
C LYS A 11 11.96 -9.85 25.22
N SER A 12 11.27 -10.41 24.23
CA SER A 12 10.12 -11.31 24.33
C SER A 12 10.39 -12.49 25.27
N ARG A 13 9.44 -12.81 26.15
CA ARG A 13 9.48 -14.01 27.01
C ARG A 13 8.20 -14.81 26.85
N HIS A 14 8.25 -15.80 25.96
CA HIS A 14 7.35 -16.95 25.91
C HIS A 14 7.53 -17.78 27.20
N ASN A 15 6.44 -18.12 27.88
CA ASN A 15 6.49 -19.07 29.00
C ASN A 15 5.40 -20.13 28.79
N SER A 16 5.82 -21.27 28.25
CA SER A 16 5.07 -22.52 28.22
C SER A 16 5.28 -23.24 29.55
N LYS A 17 4.23 -23.46 30.33
CA LYS A 17 4.26 -24.34 31.51
C LYS A 17 3.52 -25.64 31.19
N LYS A 18 4.29 -26.72 31.07
CA LYS A 18 3.85 -28.12 31.24
C LYS A 18 3.29 -28.30 32.66
N LEU A 19 2.13 -28.94 32.78
CA LEU A 19 1.61 -29.48 34.04
C LEU A 19 1.42 -30.98 33.86
N ASN A 20 2.11 -31.80 34.66
CA ASN A 20 1.91 -33.25 34.75
C ASN A 20 1.87 -33.64 36.23
N GLY A 21 0.79 -34.33 36.62
CA GLY A 21 0.75 -35.35 37.67
C GLY A 21 0.75 -34.92 39.14
N VAL A 22 -0.34 -35.24 39.86
CA VAL A 22 -0.41 -36.30 40.91
C VAL A 22 -1.71 -36.13 41.70
N VAL A 23 -2.29 -37.27 42.10
CA VAL A 23 -3.64 -37.50 42.62
C VAL A 23 -3.58 -38.06 44.07
N ASN A 24 -4.60 -37.70 44.87
CA ASN A 24 -5.18 -38.33 46.09
C ASN A 24 -4.51 -38.28 47.48
N GLY A 25 -5.35 -37.97 48.50
CA GLY A 25 -5.14 -38.33 49.92
C GLY A 25 -5.97 -37.50 50.93
N VAL A 26 -6.91 -38.14 51.63
CA VAL A 26 -7.96 -37.64 52.58
C VAL A 26 -7.40 -37.60 54.04
N VAL A 27 -7.74 -36.72 55.00
CA VAL A 27 -8.84 -36.78 56.02
C VAL A 27 -8.69 -35.64 57.09
N VAL A 28 -9.73 -34.80 57.23
CA VAL A 28 -10.52 -34.34 58.44
C VAL A 28 -9.83 -33.92 59.77
N ASN A 29 -10.02 -32.66 60.23
CA ASN A 29 -10.98 -32.19 61.27
C ASN A 29 -10.57 -30.82 61.90
N GLY A 30 -11.52 -29.89 62.09
CA GLY A 30 -11.30 -28.68 62.93
C GLY A 30 -12.15 -27.47 62.55
N VAL A 31 -13.36 -27.38 63.09
CA VAL A 31 -14.32 -26.28 62.92
C VAL A 31 -13.85 -25.00 63.63
N LYS A 32 -13.91 -23.85 62.95
CA LYS A 32 -14.36 -22.59 63.55
C LYS A 32 -15.04 -21.70 62.50
N VAL A 33 -16.36 -21.60 62.63
CA VAL A 33 -17.19 -20.61 61.91
C VAL A 33 -17.21 -19.34 62.75
N VAL A 34 -17.09 -18.17 62.10
CA VAL A 34 -18.00 -17.00 62.19
C VAL A 34 -17.28 -15.75 61.68
N GLY A 35 -17.93 -15.06 60.74
CA GLY A 35 -17.95 -13.59 60.73
C GLY A 35 -17.11 -12.90 59.66
N GLY A 36 -17.67 -12.73 58.46
CA GLY A 36 -17.07 -11.84 57.46
C GLY A 36 -17.66 -11.95 56.07
N MET A 37 -18.99 -11.84 55.95
CA MET A 37 -19.69 -11.79 54.67
C MET A 37 -19.35 -10.46 53.97
N LYS A 38 -18.24 -10.39 53.24
CA LYS A 38 -17.98 -9.30 52.29
C LYS A 38 -18.95 -9.49 51.12
N LYS A 39 -19.95 -8.61 51.07
CA LYS A 39 -20.86 -8.35 49.95
C LYS A 39 -20.12 -8.53 48.61
N LYS A 40 -20.52 -9.55 47.84
CA LYS A 40 -20.45 -9.49 46.39
C LYS A 40 -21.48 -8.45 45.95
N GLY A 41 -20.99 -7.27 45.62
CA GLY A 41 -21.74 -6.21 44.95
C GLY A 41 -20.72 -5.31 44.28
N GLY A 42 -20.77 -5.02 43.00
CA GLY A 42 -21.70 -5.41 41.96
C GLY A 42 -21.10 -4.96 40.63
N GLY A 43 -21.57 -5.55 39.54
CA GLY A 43 -21.36 -5.05 38.18
C GLY A 43 -19.90 -5.01 37.74
N ASP A 44 -19.33 -6.18 37.44
CA ASP A 44 -18.22 -6.24 36.49
C ASP A 44 -18.80 -5.96 35.09
N GLY A 45 -19.14 -4.69 34.89
CA GLY A 45 -19.71 -4.20 33.64
C GLY A 45 -18.67 -4.34 32.55
N LEU A 46 -19.14 -4.59 31.32
CA LEU A 46 -18.35 -4.72 30.08
C LEU A 46 -17.24 -3.66 29.88
N LEU A 47 -17.31 -2.55 30.61
CA LEU A 47 -16.37 -1.42 30.58
C LEU A 47 -15.20 -1.56 31.58
N GLY A 48 -15.32 -2.33 32.67
CA GLY A 48 -14.32 -2.39 33.75
C GLY A 48 -12.93 -2.89 33.33
N ASN A 49 -12.85 -3.62 32.21
CA ASN A 49 -11.61 -4.12 31.61
C ASN A 49 -11.21 -3.39 30.32
N ALA A 50 -11.87 -2.30 29.95
CA ALA A 50 -11.57 -1.61 28.71
C ALA A 50 -10.19 -0.93 28.77
N SER A 51 -9.37 -1.15 27.73
CA SER A 51 -7.98 -0.68 27.65
C SER A 51 -7.85 0.83 27.89
N PHE A 52 -8.81 1.62 27.39
CA PHE A 52 -8.82 3.08 27.52
C PHE A 52 -9.01 3.58 28.97
N MET A 53 -9.58 2.78 29.86
CA MET A 53 -9.71 3.16 31.28
C MET A 53 -8.37 3.11 32.03
N LYS A 54 -7.35 2.48 31.45
CA LYS A 54 -5.99 2.42 32.00
C LYS A 54 -5.08 3.54 31.48
N TRP A 55 -5.56 4.33 30.51
CA TRP A 55 -4.78 5.38 29.88
C TRP A 55 -4.61 6.58 30.82
N ARG A 56 -3.37 7.06 30.94
CA ARG A 56 -3.01 8.31 31.61
C ARG A 56 -2.75 9.38 30.56
N SER A 57 -2.73 10.65 30.98
CA SER A 57 -2.37 11.78 30.12
C SER A 57 -1.01 11.61 29.43
N GLY A 58 -0.06 10.93 30.09
CA GLY A 58 1.23 10.56 29.51
C GLY A 58 1.14 9.53 28.38
N ASP A 59 0.16 8.62 28.40
CA ASP A 59 -0.04 7.63 27.35
C ASP A 59 -0.64 8.27 26.09
N VAL A 60 -1.56 9.23 26.26
CA VAL A 60 -2.12 10.02 25.15
C VAL A 60 -1.03 10.82 24.44
N LEU A 61 -0.19 11.53 25.21
CA LEU A 61 0.94 12.29 24.64
C LEU A 61 1.99 11.36 24.02
N GLY A 62 2.18 10.17 24.61
CA GLY A 62 3.01 9.11 24.06
C GLY A 62 2.53 8.64 22.69
N VAL A 63 1.22 8.41 22.52
CA VAL A 63 0.65 8.01 21.23
C VAL A 63 0.87 9.08 20.16
N VAL A 64 0.68 10.36 20.49
CA VAL A 64 0.93 11.46 19.53
C VAL A 64 2.41 11.52 19.12
N ARG A 65 3.33 11.31 20.08
CA ARG A 65 4.77 11.40 19.83
C ARG A 65 5.34 10.18 19.08
N TYR A 66 4.89 8.98 19.42
CA TYR A 66 5.43 7.73 18.86
C TYR A 66 4.63 7.22 17.66
N HIS A 67 3.38 7.65 17.49
CA HIS A 67 2.50 7.26 16.39
C HIS A 67 1.84 8.47 15.72
N PRO A 68 2.63 9.43 15.20
CA PRO A 68 2.09 10.65 14.58
C PRO A 68 1.23 10.37 13.34
N VAL A 69 1.54 9.31 12.58
CA VAL A 69 0.80 8.94 11.36
C VAL A 69 -0.64 8.51 11.69
N PRO A 70 -0.89 7.52 12.58
CA PRO A 70 -2.25 7.21 13.03
C PRO A 70 -3.01 8.41 13.59
N CYS A 71 -2.34 9.30 14.34
CA CYS A 71 -2.98 10.51 14.86
C CYS A 71 -3.39 11.47 13.75
N ALA A 72 -2.53 11.73 12.77
CA ALA A 72 -2.84 12.55 11.61
C ALA A 72 -3.99 11.94 10.79
N LEU A 73 -4.03 10.62 10.63
CA LEU A 73 -5.13 9.92 9.97
C LEU A 73 -6.45 10.04 10.76
N ALA A 74 -6.42 9.93 12.08
CA ALA A 74 -7.60 10.09 12.92
C ALA A 74 -8.17 11.52 12.83
N LEU A 75 -7.30 12.53 12.88
CA LEU A 75 -7.71 13.93 12.68
C LEU A 75 -8.28 14.16 11.27
N SER A 76 -7.62 13.61 10.25
CA SER A 76 -8.10 13.69 8.86
C SER A 76 -9.45 13.00 8.69
N LEU A 77 -9.66 11.85 9.31
CA LEU A 77 -10.94 11.12 9.31
C LEU A 77 -12.05 11.99 9.90
N LEU A 78 -11.84 12.57 11.08
CA LEU A 78 -12.82 13.44 11.72
C LEU A 78 -13.14 14.67 10.86
N PHE A 79 -12.13 15.27 10.24
CA PHE A 79 -12.31 16.36 9.29
C PHE A 79 -13.17 15.93 8.09
N PHE A 80 -12.83 14.82 7.44
CA PHE A 80 -13.55 14.34 6.26
C PHE A 80 -14.96 13.85 6.58
N MET A 81 -15.23 13.32 7.78
CA MET A 81 -16.60 13.07 8.24
C MET A 81 -17.42 14.38 8.27
N GLY A 82 -16.85 15.47 8.79
CA GLY A 82 -17.49 16.78 8.76
C GLY A 82 -17.73 17.31 7.34
N VAL A 83 -16.77 17.11 6.44
CA VAL A 83 -16.92 17.43 5.01
C VAL A 83 -18.03 16.60 4.39
N GLU A 84 -18.08 15.30 4.62
CA GLU A 84 -19.10 14.39 4.08
C GLU A 84 -20.52 14.82 4.45
N TYR A 85 -20.75 15.22 5.71
CA TYR A 85 -22.05 15.73 6.16
C TYR A 85 -22.47 17.06 5.53
N THR A 86 -21.52 17.81 4.96
CA THR A 86 -21.77 19.13 4.36
C THR A 86 -21.58 19.15 2.84
N LEU A 87 -21.13 18.04 2.26
CA LEU A 87 -20.85 17.91 0.85
C LEU A 87 -22.15 17.88 0.04
N ARG A 88 -22.29 18.78 -0.92
CA ARG A 88 -23.40 18.72 -1.88
C ARG A 88 -23.07 17.69 -2.96
N MET A 89 -23.94 16.71 -3.13
CA MET A 89 -23.81 15.72 -4.19
C MET A 89 -23.91 16.38 -5.57
N ILE A 90 -23.09 15.90 -6.49
CA ILE A 90 -23.05 16.38 -7.87
C ILE A 90 -24.21 15.74 -8.63
N PRO A 91 -24.99 16.50 -9.42
CA PRO A 91 -26.08 15.96 -10.21
C PRO A 91 -25.64 14.82 -11.15
N PRO A 92 -26.50 13.81 -11.42
CA PRO A 92 -26.17 12.72 -12.34
C PRO A 92 -25.87 13.16 -13.78
N SER A 93 -26.35 14.33 -14.20
CA SER A 93 -26.14 14.91 -15.53
C SER A 93 -24.84 15.70 -15.67
N SER A 94 -24.11 15.93 -14.57
CA SER A 94 -22.85 16.69 -14.58
C SER A 94 -21.64 15.77 -14.51
N GLN A 95 -20.51 16.24 -15.03
CA GLN A 95 -19.25 15.52 -14.95
C GLN A 95 -18.80 15.30 -13.50
N PRO A 96 -18.04 14.21 -13.23
CA PRO A 96 -17.40 14.02 -11.94
C PRO A 96 -16.54 15.24 -11.58
N PHE A 97 -16.73 15.78 -10.38
CA PHE A 97 -15.88 16.83 -9.86
C PHE A 97 -14.52 16.26 -9.50
N ASP A 98 -13.46 16.98 -9.89
CA ASP A 98 -12.09 16.58 -9.63
C ASP A 98 -11.26 17.76 -9.12
N LEU A 99 -10.72 17.63 -7.91
CA LEU A 99 -9.95 18.69 -7.28
C LEU A 99 -8.62 18.95 -8.00
N GLY A 100 -7.98 17.91 -8.57
CA GLY A 100 -6.75 18.06 -9.34
C GLY A 100 -6.98 18.83 -10.64
N PHE A 101 -8.15 18.71 -11.25
CA PHE A 101 -8.56 19.53 -12.39
C PHE A 101 -8.75 21.00 -12.03
N VAL A 102 -9.30 21.28 -10.85
CA VAL A 102 -9.38 22.66 -10.32
C VAL A 102 -7.99 23.21 -10.08
N ALA A 103 -7.12 22.44 -9.42
CA ALA A 103 -5.75 22.84 -9.10
C ALA A 103 -4.89 23.09 -10.36
N THR A 104 -5.11 22.33 -11.43
CA THR A 104 -4.34 22.45 -12.68
C THR A 104 -4.98 23.33 -13.75
N VAL A 105 -6.06 24.06 -13.43
CA VAL A 105 -6.83 24.84 -14.42
C VAL A 105 -5.99 25.86 -15.20
N HIS A 106 -5.01 26.49 -14.55
CA HIS A 106 -4.14 27.47 -15.20
C HIS A 106 -3.20 26.80 -16.21
N LEU A 107 -2.62 25.67 -15.84
CA LEU A 107 -1.75 24.90 -16.73
C LEU A 107 -2.57 24.30 -17.88
N HIS A 108 -3.78 23.83 -17.61
CA HIS A 108 -4.73 23.38 -18.63
C HIS A 108 -4.99 24.46 -19.70
N ARG A 109 -5.31 25.70 -19.28
CA ARG A 109 -5.51 26.83 -20.20
C ARG A 109 -4.25 27.17 -21.00
N LEU A 110 -3.08 27.11 -20.37
CA LEU A 110 -1.80 27.32 -21.06
C LEU A 110 -1.59 26.29 -22.17
N LEU A 111 -1.80 25.00 -21.87
CA LEU A 111 -1.65 23.91 -22.84
C LEU A 111 -2.68 23.99 -23.96
N ALA A 112 -3.94 24.36 -23.64
CA ALA A 112 -4.98 24.60 -24.63
C ALA A 112 -4.61 25.74 -25.60
N SER A 113 -4.00 26.82 -25.07
CA SER A 113 -3.57 27.96 -25.88
C SER A 113 -2.31 27.70 -26.72
N ARG A 114 -1.55 26.64 -26.43
CA ARG A 114 -0.26 26.33 -27.09
C ARG A 114 -0.20 24.84 -27.49
N PRO A 115 -0.87 24.44 -28.58
CA PRO A 115 -0.92 23.04 -29.02
C PRO A 115 0.46 22.40 -29.24
N ASN A 116 1.43 23.17 -29.74
CA ASN A 116 2.81 22.69 -29.93
C ASN A 116 3.48 22.27 -28.62
N LEU A 117 3.23 23.02 -27.54
CA LEU A 117 3.72 22.67 -26.20
C LEU A 117 3.03 21.41 -25.68
N ASN A 118 1.72 21.27 -25.88
CA ASN A 118 1.00 20.05 -25.51
C ASN A 118 1.58 18.82 -26.23
N THR A 119 1.82 18.92 -27.54
CA THR A 119 2.42 17.84 -28.34
C THR A 119 3.84 17.51 -27.91
N LEU A 120 4.66 18.51 -27.58
CA LEU A 120 6.01 18.27 -27.04
C LEU A 120 5.95 17.50 -25.71
N LEU A 121 5.10 17.95 -24.78
CA LEU A 121 4.93 17.27 -23.49
C LEU A 121 4.32 15.87 -23.63
N ALA A 122 3.44 15.67 -24.62
CA ALA A 122 2.92 14.35 -24.99
C ALA A 122 4.04 13.43 -25.48
N GLY A 123 4.92 13.92 -26.36
CA GLY A 123 6.08 13.18 -26.83
C GLY A 123 7.03 12.79 -25.68
N LEU A 124 7.36 13.74 -24.79
CA LEU A 124 8.19 13.46 -23.62
C LEU A 124 7.56 12.43 -22.68
N ASN A 125 6.25 12.53 -22.46
CA ASN A 125 5.50 11.56 -21.68
C ASN A 125 5.60 10.17 -22.31
N THR A 126 5.36 10.05 -23.62
CA THR A 126 5.49 8.79 -24.38
C THR A 126 6.89 8.20 -24.28
N VAL A 127 7.94 9.02 -24.43
CA VAL A 127 9.32 8.57 -24.23
C VAL A 127 9.52 8.01 -22.81
N PHE A 128 8.98 8.68 -21.79
CA PHE A 128 9.07 8.18 -20.43
C PHE A 128 8.35 6.84 -20.24
N VAL A 129 7.17 6.65 -20.85
CA VAL A 129 6.49 5.33 -20.85
C VAL A 129 7.36 4.25 -21.45
N LEU A 130 7.98 4.53 -22.60
CA LEU A 130 8.86 3.58 -23.27
C LEU A 130 10.05 3.22 -22.37
N ILE A 131 10.66 4.21 -21.72
CA ILE A 131 11.75 3.98 -20.76
C ILE A 131 11.28 3.08 -19.60
N GLN A 132 10.07 3.29 -19.05
CA GLN A 132 9.51 2.43 -18.00
C GLN A 132 9.35 0.98 -18.49
N THR A 133 8.74 0.79 -19.67
CA THR A 133 8.55 -0.53 -20.27
C THR A 133 9.89 -1.22 -20.54
N SER A 134 10.84 -0.51 -21.15
CA SER A 134 12.18 -1.01 -21.43
C SER A 134 12.91 -1.41 -20.15
N TYR A 135 12.82 -0.60 -19.08
CA TYR A 135 13.42 -0.94 -17.79
C TYR A 135 12.82 -2.22 -17.20
N ILE A 136 11.50 -2.33 -17.14
CA ILE A 136 10.82 -3.51 -16.57
C ILE A 136 11.23 -4.77 -17.34
N LEU A 137 11.19 -4.74 -18.67
CA LEU A 137 11.61 -5.86 -19.50
C LEU A 137 13.11 -6.19 -19.35
N TRP A 138 13.96 -5.16 -19.29
CA TRP A 138 15.40 -5.32 -19.05
C TRP A 138 15.70 -6.05 -17.75
N THR A 139 15.05 -5.65 -16.64
CA THR A 139 15.27 -6.29 -15.34
C THR A 139 14.91 -7.78 -15.34
N TRP A 140 13.95 -8.18 -16.18
CA TRP A 140 13.61 -9.59 -16.34
C TRP A 140 14.54 -10.33 -17.29
N VAL A 141 14.71 -9.82 -18.52
CA VAL A 141 15.41 -10.53 -19.59
C VAL A 141 16.92 -10.56 -19.36
N ILE A 142 17.50 -9.48 -18.85
CA ILE A 142 18.95 -9.34 -18.73
C ILE A 142 19.42 -9.59 -17.30
N GLU A 143 18.72 -9.05 -16.30
CA GLU A 143 19.13 -9.21 -14.90
C GLU A 143 18.52 -10.45 -14.23
N GLY A 144 17.60 -11.17 -14.90
CA GLY A 144 16.96 -12.37 -14.36
C GLY A 144 16.06 -12.10 -13.15
N ARG A 145 15.60 -10.85 -12.94
CA ARG A 145 14.79 -10.42 -11.79
C ARG A 145 13.33 -10.27 -12.22
N PRO A 146 12.48 -11.31 -12.09
CA PRO A 146 11.13 -11.29 -12.65
C PRO A 146 10.14 -10.43 -11.86
N ARG A 147 10.49 -9.95 -10.66
CA ARG A 147 9.55 -9.29 -9.74
C ARG A 147 8.87 -8.10 -10.38
N ALA A 148 9.61 -7.16 -10.99
CA ALA A 148 9.02 -5.97 -11.61
C ALA A 148 8.07 -6.33 -12.76
N THR A 149 8.41 -7.33 -13.57
CA THR A 149 7.55 -7.84 -14.66
C THR A 149 6.28 -8.48 -14.12
N ILE A 150 6.36 -9.31 -13.07
CA ILE A 150 5.18 -9.90 -12.43
C ILE A 150 4.29 -8.81 -11.84
N SER A 151 4.86 -7.80 -11.19
CA SER A 151 4.12 -6.64 -10.69
C SER A 151 3.37 -5.93 -11.83
N ALA A 152 4.03 -5.71 -12.96
CA ALA A 152 3.43 -5.07 -14.13
C ALA A 152 2.31 -5.92 -14.73
N LEU A 153 2.47 -7.24 -14.81
CA LEU A 153 1.43 -8.17 -15.26
C LEU A 153 0.19 -8.09 -14.36
N PHE A 154 0.37 -8.22 -13.04
CA PHE A 154 -0.76 -8.07 -12.12
C PHE A 154 -1.42 -6.70 -12.28
N MET A 155 -0.64 -5.63 -12.26
CA MET A 155 -1.15 -4.27 -12.39
C MET A 155 -1.98 -4.08 -13.67
N PHE A 156 -1.45 -4.43 -14.85
CA PHE A 156 -2.17 -4.24 -16.11
C PHE A 156 -3.39 -5.16 -16.23
N THR A 157 -3.34 -6.40 -15.73
CA THR A 157 -4.49 -7.30 -15.71
C THR A 157 -5.61 -6.76 -14.83
N PHE A 158 -5.32 -6.35 -13.59
CA PHE A 158 -6.34 -5.81 -12.69
C PHE A 158 -6.86 -4.45 -13.15
N ARG A 159 -6.01 -3.60 -13.73
CA ARG A 159 -6.44 -2.37 -14.43
C ARG A 159 -7.45 -2.71 -15.53
N GLY A 160 -7.18 -3.73 -16.35
CA GLY A 160 -8.10 -4.25 -17.36
C GLY A 160 -9.47 -4.66 -16.82
N ILE A 161 -9.48 -5.42 -15.73
CA ILE A 161 -10.72 -5.89 -15.10
C ILE A 161 -11.51 -4.71 -14.52
N LEU A 162 -10.88 -3.90 -13.66
CA LEU A 162 -11.55 -2.80 -12.95
C LEU A 162 -12.07 -1.72 -13.91
N GLY A 163 -11.26 -1.40 -14.90
CA GLY A 163 -11.63 -0.45 -15.94
C GLY A 163 -12.81 -0.89 -16.79
N TYR A 164 -12.90 -2.18 -17.10
CA TYR A 164 -14.07 -2.73 -17.78
C TYR A 164 -15.30 -2.76 -16.86
N SER A 165 -15.11 -3.13 -15.58
CA SER A 165 -16.19 -3.16 -14.59
C SER A 165 -16.73 -1.78 -14.23
N THR A 166 -15.93 -0.72 -14.37
CA THR A 166 -16.34 0.66 -14.06
C THR A 166 -15.61 1.64 -14.98
N GLN A 167 -16.35 2.19 -15.93
CA GLN A 167 -15.86 3.18 -16.88
C GLN A 167 -16.17 4.58 -16.38
N LEU A 168 -15.12 5.38 -16.20
CA LEU A 168 -15.27 6.82 -15.97
C LEU A 168 -15.45 7.53 -17.33
N PRO A 169 -16.28 8.56 -17.44
CA PRO A 169 -16.44 9.29 -18.70
C PRO A 169 -15.18 10.11 -19.02
N LEU A 170 -14.91 10.34 -20.31
CA LEU A 170 -13.84 11.25 -20.73
C LEU A 170 -14.08 12.64 -20.12
N PRO A 171 -13.11 13.23 -19.41
CA PRO A 171 -13.24 14.60 -18.93
C PRO A 171 -13.50 15.60 -20.07
N GLU A 172 -14.37 16.57 -19.82
CA GLU A 172 -14.60 17.69 -20.72
C GLU A 172 -13.32 18.51 -20.87
N GLY A 173 -13.02 18.89 -22.11
CA GLY A 173 -11.80 19.63 -22.44
C GLY A 173 -10.54 18.75 -22.50
N PHE A 174 -10.66 17.43 -22.64
CA PHE A 174 -9.49 16.57 -22.86
C PHE A 174 -8.62 17.07 -24.02
N LEU A 175 -7.33 17.30 -23.73
CA LEU A 175 -6.32 17.77 -24.69
C LEU A 175 -5.47 16.60 -25.19
N GLY A 176 -6.01 15.82 -26.11
CA GLY A 176 -5.27 14.74 -26.76
C GLY A 176 -4.20 15.24 -27.73
N SER A 177 -3.14 14.44 -27.92
CA SER A 177 -2.16 14.63 -29.00
C SER A 177 -1.97 13.32 -29.78
N GLY A 178 -1.70 13.41 -31.08
CA GLY A 178 -1.45 12.24 -31.94
C GLY A 178 -0.19 11.44 -31.58
N VAL A 179 0.65 11.99 -30.69
CA VAL A 179 1.86 11.33 -30.17
C VAL A 179 1.68 10.78 -28.74
N ASP A 180 0.48 10.92 -28.16
CA ASP A 180 0.17 10.30 -26.87
C ASP A 180 0.12 8.78 -27.01
N PHE A 181 0.83 8.06 -26.14
CA PHE A 181 0.78 6.61 -26.09
C PHE A 181 -0.10 6.10 -24.94
N PRO A 182 -1.06 5.18 -25.22
CA PRO A 182 -1.38 4.57 -26.52
C PRO A 182 -2.03 5.53 -27.52
N VAL A 183 -1.66 5.40 -28.80
CA VAL A 183 -2.09 6.28 -29.90
C VAL A 183 -3.52 5.98 -30.34
N GLY A 184 -4.33 7.02 -30.44
CA GLY A 184 -5.71 6.95 -30.95
C GLY A 184 -6.76 6.92 -29.85
N ASN A 185 -8.03 7.06 -30.26
CA ASN A 185 -9.20 7.00 -29.37
C ASN A 185 -9.50 5.55 -28.91
N VAL A 186 -8.44 4.77 -28.64
CA VAL A 186 -8.55 3.39 -28.14
C VAL A 186 -9.13 3.52 -26.75
N SER A 187 -10.40 3.16 -26.60
CA SER A 187 -11.26 3.28 -25.41
C SER A 187 -10.44 3.44 -24.12
N PHE A 188 -10.11 4.68 -23.82
CA PHE A 188 -9.07 5.03 -22.85
C PHE A 188 -9.65 5.00 -21.44
N PHE A 189 -10.25 3.88 -21.04
CA PHE A 189 -10.95 3.79 -19.75
C PHE A 189 -10.62 2.48 -19.09
N LEU A 190 -9.36 2.37 -18.65
CA LEU A 190 -9.04 1.43 -17.61
C LEU A 190 -8.56 2.19 -16.38
N PHE A 191 -9.52 2.63 -15.57
CA PHE A 191 -9.27 3.01 -14.18
C PHE A 191 -8.48 1.89 -13.51
N TYR A 192 -7.36 2.13 -12.84
CA TYR A 192 -6.65 3.37 -12.46
C TYR A 192 -5.43 3.62 -13.38
N SER A 193 -4.69 4.72 -13.26
CA SER A 193 -3.54 5.09 -14.12
C SER A 193 -2.38 4.09 -14.11
N GLY A 194 -2.12 3.47 -15.28
CA GLY A 194 -1.10 2.45 -15.49
C GLY A 194 0.28 3.04 -15.70
N HIS A 195 0.37 4.26 -16.26
CA HIS A 195 1.64 4.98 -16.38
C HIS A 195 2.23 5.32 -15.01
N VAL A 196 1.39 5.82 -14.12
CA VAL A 196 1.80 6.14 -12.75
C VAL A 196 2.15 4.86 -11.99
N ALA A 197 1.34 3.80 -12.13
CA ALA A 197 1.60 2.52 -11.49
C ALA A 197 2.90 1.85 -11.98
N ALA A 198 3.16 1.86 -13.29
CA ALA A 198 4.37 1.30 -13.88
C ALA A 198 5.62 2.08 -13.44
N SER A 199 5.56 3.41 -13.40
CA SER A 199 6.63 4.25 -12.85
C SER A 199 6.94 3.92 -11.40
N VAL A 200 5.91 3.72 -10.57
CA VAL A 200 6.07 3.33 -9.16
C VAL A 200 6.70 1.95 -9.04
N ILE A 201 6.27 0.96 -9.84
CA ILE A 201 6.86 -0.38 -9.86
C ILE A 201 8.36 -0.30 -10.22
N ALA A 202 8.70 0.44 -11.27
CA ALA A 202 10.09 0.61 -11.70
C ALA A 202 10.94 1.31 -10.62
N SER A 203 10.45 2.40 -10.04
CA SER A 203 11.12 3.12 -8.95
C SER A 203 11.33 2.26 -7.70
N LEU A 204 10.31 1.51 -7.27
CA LEU A 204 10.42 0.57 -6.15
C LEU A 204 11.47 -0.51 -6.42
N ASP A 205 11.54 -1.01 -7.65
CA ASP A 205 12.57 -1.96 -8.04
C ASP A 205 13.98 -1.35 -8.00
N MET A 206 14.15 -0.14 -8.52
CA MET A 206 15.44 0.57 -8.47
C MET A 206 15.91 0.84 -7.04
N LYS A 207 14.99 1.25 -6.15
CA LYS A 207 15.28 1.46 -4.72
C LYS A 207 15.74 0.18 -4.04
N ARG A 208 15.11 -0.96 -4.36
CA ARG A 208 15.57 -2.28 -3.86
C ARG A 208 16.97 -2.63 -4.31
N MET A 209 17.34 -2.24 -5.53
CA MET A 209 18.68 -2.46 -6.09
C MET A 209 19.68 -1.35 -5.72
N GLN A 210 19.31 -0.44 -4.80
CA GLN A 210 20.13 0.70 -4.39
C GLN A 210 20.52 1.65 -5.54
N ARG A 211 19.76 1.66 -6.64
CA ARG A 211 19.91 2.58 -7.78
C ARG A 211 19.16 3.90 -7.51
N TRP A 212 19.54 4.58 -6.44
CA TRP A 212 18.79 5.72 -5.89
C TRP A 212 18.63 6.87 -6.88
N GLU A 213 19.68 7.25 -7.60
CA GLU A 213 19.64 8.32 -8.61
C GLU A 213 18.57 8.06 -9.68
N LEU A 214 18.55 6.83 -10.20
CA LEU A 214 17.57 6.42 -11.21
C LEU A 214 16.16 6.41 -10.64
N ALA A 215 16.01 5.96 -9.39
CA ALA A 215 14.71 5.96 -8.71
C ALA A 215 14.18 7.39 -8.49
N TRP A 216 15.03 8.32 -8.07
CA TRP A 216 14.68 9.74 -7.90
C TRP A 216 14.30 10.38 -9.24
N MET A 217 15.01 10.06 -10.31
CA MET A 217 14.66 10.50 -11.66
C MET A 217 13.27 9.98 -12.05
N PHE A 218 12.99 8.69 -11.86
CA PHE A 218 11.68 8.11 -12.15
C PHE A 218 10.57 8.73 -11.30
N ASP A 219 10.79 8.96 -10.01
CA ASP A 219 9.80 9.61 -9.14
C ASP A 219 9.52 11.04 -9.61
N THR A 220 10.55 11.79 -9.99
CA THR A 220 10.41 13.17 -10.50
C THR A 220 9.66 13.20 -11.83
N LEU A 221 10.02 12.34 -12.77
CA LEU A 221 9.34 12.22 -14.06
C LEU A 221 7.89 11.76 -13.89
N ASN A 222 7.61 10.89 -12.91
CA ASN A 222 6.27 10.46 -12.59
C ASN A 222 5.42 11.60 -12.01
N ILE A 223 5.99 12.48 -11.18
CA ILE A 223 5.28 13.70 -10.72
C ILE A 223 4.94 14.61 -11.90
N LEU A 224 5.88 14.83 -12.82
CA LEU A 224 5.62 15.62 -14.03
C LEU A 224 4.55 14.96 -14.91
N GLN A 225 4.55 13.64 -15.00
CA GLN A 225 3.52 12.85 -15.70
C GLN A 225 2.14 13.01 -15.04
N VAL A 226 2.04 12.96 -13.71
CA VAL A 226 0.80 13.23 -12.96
C VAL A 226 0.29 14.64 -13.25
N VAL A 227 1.15 15.66 -13.15
CA VAL A 227 0.78 17.06 -13.42
C VAL A 227 0.29 17.21 -14.85
N ARG A 228 0.98 16.60 -15.82
CA ARG A 228 0.57 16.61 -17.23
C ARG A 228 -0.82 15.99 -17.40
N LEU A 229 -1.02 14.77 -16.90
CA LEU A 229 -2.26 14.02 -17.06
C LEU A 229 -3.47 14.74 -16.44
N LEU A 230 -3.28 15.43 -15.31
CA LEU A 230 -4.29 16.32 -14.74
C LEU A 230 -4.54 17.54 -15.62
N SER A 231 -3.47 18.18 -16.10
CA SER A 231 -3.56 19.42 -16.89
C SER A 231 -4.16 19.21 -18.27
N THR A 232 -3.94 18.04 -18.89
CA THR A 232 -4.56 17.68 -20.17
C THR A 232 -5.95 17.08 -20.00
N ARG A 233 -6.42 16.94 -18.75
CA ARG A 233 -7.68 16.25 -18.39
C ARG A 233 -7.71 14.81 -18.90
N GLY A 234 -6.54 14.15 -18.95
CA GLY A 234 -6.39 12.78 -19.41
C GLY A 234 -6.66 11.72 -18.34
N HIS A 235 -6.59 12.09 -17.07
CA HIS A 235 -6.92 11.21 -15.95
C HIS A 235 -7.54 12.00 -14.81
N TYR A 236 -8.52 11.42 -14.13
CA TYR A 236 -9.00 11.96 -12.86
C TYR A 236 -7.92 11.78 -11.78
N THR A 237 -7.94 12.64 -10.77
CA THR A 237 -7.07 12.55 -9.59
C THR A 237 -7.14 11.18 -8.94
N ILE A 238 -8.35 10.60 -8.85
CA ILE A 238 -8.55 9.27 -8.30
C ILE A 238 -7.81 8.20 -9.10
N ASP A 239 -7.76 8.31 -10.43
CA ASP A 239 -7.03 7.37 -11.28
C ASP A 239 -5.53 7.38 -10.95
N LEU A 240 -4.98 8.56 -10.70
CA LEU A 240 -3.55 8.75 -10.43
C LEU A 240 -3.20 8.24 -9.02
N VAL A 241 -4.00 8.60 -8.01
CA VAL A 241 -3.80 8.15 -6.62
C VAL A 241 -3.93 6.64 -6.50
N VAL A 242 -4.97 6.05 -7.10
CA VAL A 242 -5.15 4.60 -7.11
C VAL A 242 -4.05 3.93 -7.94
N GLY A 243 -3.53 4.59 -8.98
CA GLY A 243 -2.35 4.12 -9.72
C GLY A 243 -1.10 3.98 -8.85
N ILE A 244 -0.82 4.97 -7.99
CA ILE A 244 0.28 4.88 -7.01
C ILE A 244 0.05 3.69 -6.07
N GLY A 245 -1.15 3.60 -5.49
CA GLY A 245 -1.52 2.53 -4.57
C GLY A 245 -1.41 1.14 -5.20
N ALA A 246 -1.87 1.01 -6.44
CA ALA A 246 -1.77 -0.22 -7.22
C ALA A 246 -0.31 -0.60 -7.49
N GLY A 247 0.55 0.34 -7.87
CA GLY A 247 1.98 0.08 -8.06
C GLY A 247 2.63 -0.51 -6.81
N ILE A 248 2.34 0.05 -5.63
CA ILE A 248 2.83 -0.45 -4.34
C ILE A 248 2.22 -1.83 -4.00
N LEU A 249 0.90 -1.98 -4.17
CA LEU A 249 0.18 -3.20 -3.86
C LEU A 249 0.68 -4.38 -4.71
N PHE A 250 0.72 -4.21 -6.03
CA PHE A 250 1.13 -5.28 -6.95
C PHE A 250 2.62 -5.60 -6.84
N ASP A 251 3.45 -4.61 -6.51
CA ASP A 251 4.84 -4.86 -6.16
C ASP A 251 5.01 -5.73 -4.90
N SER A 252 4.20 -5.47 -3.87
CA SER A 252 4.17 -6.28 -2.65
C SER A 252 3.67 -7.70 -2.92
N LEU A 253 2.59 -7.85 -3.70
CA LEU A 253 2.04 -9.14 -4.10
C LEU A 253 3.02 -9.96 -4.94
N ALA A 254 3.69 -9.33 -5.92
CA ALA A 254 4.73 -9.98 -6.72
C ALA A 254 5.90 -10.44 -5.85
N GLY A 255 6.31 -9.64 -4.86
CA GLY A 255 7.31 -10.03 -3.88
C GLY A 255 6.93 -11.30 -3.12
N LYS A 256 5.70 -11.36 -2.59
CA LYS A 256 5.17 -12.54 -1.89
C LYS A 256 5.08 -13.76 -2.80
N TYR A 257 4.67 -13.57 -4.05
CA TYR A 257 4.57 -14.64 -5.04
C TYR A 257 5.93 -15.27 -5.34
N VAL A 258 6.94 -14.44 -5.64
CA VAL A 258 8.31 -14.89 -5.94
C VAL A 258 8.91 -15.62 -4.73
N GLU A 259 8.72 -15.08 -3.52
CA GLU A 259 9.23 -15.70 -2.29
C GLU A 259 8.58 -17.07 -2.03
N SER A 260 7.26 -17.16 -2.22
CA SER A 260 6.53 -18.41 -2.04
C SER A 260 6.99 -19.51 -2.99
N LYS A 261 7.37 -19.15 -4.22
CA LYS A 261 7.94 -20.09 -5.20
C LYS A 261 9.34 -20.57 -4.80
N LYS A 262 10.21 -19.68 -4.34
CA LYS A 262 11.53 -20.07 -3.82
C LYS A 262 11.43 -21.06 -2.67
N ILE A 263 10.50 -20.85 -1.73
CA ILE A 263 10.27 -21.77 -0.60
C ILE A 263 9.78 -23.13 -1.10
N ALA A 264 8.86 -23.15 -2.08
CA ALA A 264 8.35 -24.39 -2.67
C ALA A 264 9.45 -25.19 -3.40
N ASP A 265 10.32 -24.50 -4.16
CA ASP A 265 11.42 -25.13 -4.89
C ASP A 265 12.47 -25.69 -3.92
N ALA A 266 12.81 -24.94 -2.85
CA ALA A 266 13.72 -25.40 -1.80
C ALA A 266 13.19 -26.65 -1.08
N LYS A 267 11.88 -26.70 -0.80
CA LYS A 267 11.24 -27.86 -0.17
C LYS A 267 11.24 -29.09 -1.09
N THR A 268 10.97 -28.88 -2.38
CA THR A 268 11.00 -29.96 -3.38
C THR A 268 12.39 -30.56 -3.49
N ASN A 269 13.42 -29.72 -3.64
CA ASN A 269 14.80 -30.19 -3.73
C ASN A 269 15.27 -30.89 -2.44
N GLY A 270 14.92 -30.36 -1.26
CA GLY A 270 15.26 -31.01 0.02
C GLY A 270 14.64 -32.40 0.18
N THR A 271 13.41 -32.59 -0.30
CA THR A 271 12.73 -33.89 -0.27
C THR A 271 13.40 -34.89 -1.23
N THR A 272 13.82 -34.44 -2.42
CA THR A 272 14.56 -35.28 -3.38
C THR A 272 15.90 -35.75 -2.83
N TYR A 273 16.66 -34.89 -2.15
CA TYR A 273 17.92 -35.31 -1.52
C TYR A 273 17.68 -36.32 -0.38
N GLU A 274 16.71 -36.09 0.51
CA GLU A 274 16.40 -37.06 1.58
C GLU A 274 15.96 -38.42 1.01
N THR A 275 15.18 -38.42 -0.07
CA THR A 275 14.70 -39.65 -0.74
C THR A 275 15.84 -40.40 -1.44
N PHE A 276 16.77 -39.67 -2.08
CA PHE A 276 17.96 -40.25 -2.70
C PHE A 276 18.91 -40.86 -1.67
N PHE A 277 19.16 -40.18 -0.55
CA PHE A 277 19.99 -40.71 0.54
C PHE A 277 19.38 -41.92 1.23
N THR A 278 18.05 -41.98 1.41
CA THR A 278 17.39 -43.18 1.94
C THR A 278 17.41 -44.36 0.97
N SER A 279 17.39 -44.12 -0.34
CA SER A 279 17.50 -45.19 -1.35
C SER A 279 18.91 -45.77 -1.53
N LEU A 280 19.96 -45.05 -1.11
CA LEU A 280 21.35 -45.52 -1.14
C LEU A 280 21.76 -46.31 0.11
N GLN A 281 20.87 -46.44 1.11
CA GLN A 281 21.10 -47.21 2.34
C GLN A 281 20.37 -48.57 2.36
N GLN A 282 19.77 -49.00 1.24
CA GLN A 282 19.23 -50.35 1.02
C GLN A 282 20.10 -51.12 0.03
#